data_AF-A0A0D5A1I3-F1
#
_entry.id   AF-A0A0D5A1I3-F1
#
_cell.length_a   1.000
_cell.length_b   1.000
_cell.length_c   1.000
_cell.angle_alpha   90.00
_cell.angle_beta   90.00
_cell.angle_gamma   90.00
#
_symmetry.space_group_name_H-M   'P 1'
#
loop_
_entity.id
_entity.type
_entity.pdbx_description
1 polymer ?
#
loop_
_entity_poly.entity_id
_entity_poly.type
_entity_poly.pdbx_seq_one_letter_code
_entity_poly.pdbx_strand_id
1 'polypeptide(L)' 'MADLNLAYEVKESAETWIFRFPADDETALWQGPFPDRAAVSAAAKKFIESYLAHHAAEVLGLK' A
#
# COMPACT_ATOMS: atom_id res chain seq x y z
N MET A 1 7.96 12.16 15.61
CA MET A 1 8.46 11.80 14.27
C MET A 1 7.54 10.70 13.76
N ALA A 2 6.85 10.90 12.64
CA ALA A 2 6.07 9.82 12.05
C ALA A 2 7.07 8.82 11.48
N ASP A 3 7.18 7.65 12.11
CA ASP A 3 7.96 6.54 11.58
C ASP A 3 7.21 6.05 10.35
N LEU A 4 7.69 6.43 9.16
CA LEU A 4 7.02 6.10 7.92
C LEU A 4 7.28 4.62 7.62
N ASN A 5 6.46 3.74 8.21
CA ASN A 5 6.60 2.30 8.01
C ASN A 5 6.08 1.93 6.61
N LEU A 6 7.01 1.80 5.66
CA LEU A 6 6.74 1.47 4.26
C LEU A 6 6.44 -0.02 4.02
N ALA A 7 6.25 -0.81 5.08
CA ALA A 7 5.84 -2.20 4.97
C ALA A 7 4.39 -2.29 4.48
N TYR A 8 4.14 -3.22 3.56
CA TYR A 8 2.80 -3.63 3.14
C TYR A 8 2.64 -5.13 3.36
N GLU A 9 1.42 -5.53 3.72
CA GLU A 9 1.07 -6.93 3.90
C GLU A 9 0.41 -7.44 2.62
N VAL A 10 0.75 -8.66 2.20
CA VAL A 10 0.13 -9.35 1.06
C VAL A 10 -0.43 -10.66 1.54
N LYS A 11 -1.69 -10.93 1.18
CA LYS A 11 -2.41 -12.15 1.57
C LYS A 11 -3.11 -12.76 0.36
N GLU A 12 -3.11 -14.08 0.31
CA GLU A 12 -3.93 -14.84 -0.63
C GLU A 12 -5.33 -15.08 -0.02
N SER A 13 -6.38 -14.80 -0.78
CA SER A 13 -7.77 -14.96 -0.42
C SER A 13 -8.53 -15.63 -1.56
N ALA A 14 -8.98 -16.86 -1.34
CA ALA A 14 -9.84 -17.62 -2.27
C ALA A 14 -9.39 -17.51 -3.74
N GLU A 15 -8.15 -17.90 -4.02
CA GLU A 15 -7.51 -17.89 -5.36
C GLU A 15 -7.15 -16.50 -5.92
N THR A 16 -7.36 -15.44 -5.14
CA THR A 16 -6.96 -14.07 -5.49
C THR A 16 -6.00 -13.52 -4.46
N TRP A 17 -5.30 -12.46 -4.83
CA TRP A 17 -4.33 -11.80 -3.96
C TRP A 17 -4.86 -10.44 -3.54
N ILE A 18 -4.62 -10.08 -2.30
CA ILE A 18 -4.97 -8.77 -1.73
C ILE A 18 -3.76 -8.21 -0.99
N PHE A 19 -3.65 -6.90 -0.92
CA PHE A 19 -2.62 -6.25 -0.10
C PHE A 19 -3.21 -5.20 0.83
N ARG A 20 -2.55 -4.93 1.95
CA ARG A 20 -2.89 -3.84 2.86
C ARG A 20 -1.67 -2.97 3.08
N PHE A 21 -1.87 -1.67 3.09
CA PHE A 21 -0.83 -0.69 3.41
C PHE A 21 -1.44 0.44 4.27
N PRO A 22 -0.81 0.81 5.40
CA PRO A 22 0.39 0.22 6.00
C PRO A 22 0.17 -1.20 6.53
N ALA A 23 1.23 -2.03 6.58
CA ALA A 23 1.14 -3.39 7.14
C ALA A 23 0.77 -3.40 8.63
N ASP A 24 1.31 -2.43 9.37
CA ASP A 24 1.13 -2.27 10.81
C ASP A 24 -0.26 -1.73 11.20
N ASP A 25 -0.99 -1.16 10.22
CA ASP A 25 -2.30 -0.60 10.43
C ASP A 25 -3.38 -1.65 10.21
N GLU A 26 -3.98 -2.13 11.32
CA GLU A 26 -5.06 -3.12 11.26
C GLU A 26 -6.37 -2.54 10.71
N THR A 27 -6.52 -1.22 10.73
CA THR A 27 -7.69 -0.51 10.20
C THR A 27 -7.59 -0.20 8.71
N ALA A 28 -6.39 -0.32 8.13
CA ALA A 28 -6.17 -0.11 6.71
C ALA A 28 -6.96 -1.13 5.87
N LEU A 29 -7.53 -0.62 4.79
CA LEU A 29 -8.35 -1.43 3.89
C LEU A 29 -7.48 -2.37 3.05
N TRP A 30 -7.95 -3.61 2.90
CA TRP A 30 -7.39 -4.55 1.94
C TRP A 30 -7.76 -4.13 0.52
N GLN A 31 -6.74 -3.94 -0.31
CA GLN A 31 -6.81 -3.59 -1.72
C GLN A 31 -6.75 -4.87 -2.57
N GLY A 32 -7.60 -4.95 -3.59
CA GLY A 32 -7.70 -6.08 -4.52
C GLY A 32 -9.16 -6.35 -4.91
N PRO A 33 -9.47 -7.54 -5.45
CA PRO A 33 -8.59 -8.70 -5.67
C PRO A 33 -7.66 -8.57 -6.89
N PHE A 34 -6.51 -9.25 -6.83
CA PHE A 34 -5.51 -9.36 -7.89
C PHE A 34 -5.35 -10.82 -8.34
N PRO A 35 -5.04 -11.08 -9.62
CA PRO A 35 -4.99 -12.44 -10.18
C PRO A 35 -3.79 -13.25 -9.71
N ASP A 36 -2.67 -12.61 -9.39
CA ASP A 36 -1.41 -13.28 -9.03
C ASP A 36 -0.53 -12.44 -8.11
N ARG A 37 0.48 -13.08 -7.52
CA ARG A 37 1.40 -12.46 -6.56
C ARG A 37 2.22 -11.31 -7.18
N ALA A 38 2.52 -11.35 -8.48
CA ALA A 38 3.25 -10.29 -9.14
C ALA A 38 2.35 -9.06 -9.35
N ALA A 39 1.11 -9.27 -9.76
CA ALA A 39 0.10 -8.21 -9.92
C ALA A 39 -0.17 -7.47 -8.60
N VAL A 40 -0.39 -8.20 -7.49
CA VAL A 40 -0.61 -7.58 -6.16
C VAL A 40 0.61 -6.80 -5.68
N SER A 41 1.82 -7.32 -5.91
CA SER A 41 3.07 -6.65 -5.51
C SER A 41 3.31 -5.38 -6.34
N ALA A 42 2.99 -5.41 -7.63
CA ALA A 42 3.09 -4.24 -8.50
C ALA A 42 2.05 -3.17 -8.14
N ALA A 43 0.83 -3.57 -7.81
CA ALA A 43 -0.21 -2.66 -7.33
C ALA A 43 0.16 -2.02 -5.99
N ALA A 44 0.67 -2.82 -5.04
CA ALA A 44 1.14 -2.35 -3.74
C ALA A 44 2.26 -1.29 -3.90
N LYS A 45 3.26 -1.55 -4.74
CA LYS A 45 4.34 -0.58 -5.02
C LYS A 45 3.79 0.74 -5.56
N LYS A 46 2.94 0.69 -6.60
CA LYS A 46 2.33 1.91 -7.18
C LYS A 46 1.51 2.71 -6.17
N PHE A 47 0.79 2.01 -5.29
CA PHE A 47 0.00 2.63 -4.24
C PHE A 47 0.91 3.36 -3.24
N ILE A 48 1.97 2.70 -2.78
CA ILE A 48 2.97 3.29 -1.88
C ILE A 48 3.68 4.48 -2.53
N GLU A 49 4.05 4.37 -3.80
CA GLU A 49 4.65 5.48 -4.56
C GLU A 49 3.71 6.69 -4.62
N SER A 50 2.41 6.46 -4.86
CA SER A 50 1.41 7.54 -4.89
C SER A 50 1.18 8.15 -3.51
N TYR A 51 1.14 7.32 -2.47
CA TYR A 51 1.03 7.75 -1.08
C TYR A 51 2.24 8.60 -0.66
N LEU A 52 3.45 8.15 -1.02
CA LEU A 52 4.69 8.90 -0.82
C LEU A 52 4.70 10.22 -1.58
N ALA A 53 4.26 10.24 -2.84
CA ALA A 53 4.20 11.47 -3.63
C ALA A 53 3.21 12.47 -3.03
N HIS A 54 2.04 12.00 -2.55
CA HIS A 54 1.05 12.84 -1.89
C HIS A 54 1.59 13.40 -0.56
N HIS A 55 2.11 12.52 0.31
CA HIS A 55 2.71 12.95 1.57
C HIS A 55 3.92 13.86 1.38
N ALA A 56 4.77 13.60 0.38
CA ALA A 56 5.90 14.47 0.07
C ALA A 56 5.42 15.85 -0.40
N ALA A 57 4.37 15.93 -1.21
CA ALA A 57 3.78 17.21 -1.63
C ALA A 57 3.19 17.99 -0.44
N GLU A 58 2.48 17.31 0.47
CA GLU A 58 1.95 17.91 1.69
C GLU A 58 3.07 18.40 2.63
N VAL A 59 4.12 17.59 2.82
CA VAL A 59 5.27 17.95 3.67
C VAL A 59 6.10 19.09 3.06
N LEU A 60 6.22 19.15 1.73
CA LEU A 60 6.89 20.24 1.03
C LEU A 60 6.03 21.52 0.93
N GLY A 61 4.79 21.51 1.43
CA GLY A 61 3.91 22.68 1.44
C GLY A 61 3.47 23.13 0.04
N LEU A 62 3.55 22.26 -0.96
CA LEU A 62 3.02 22.50 -2.31
C LEU A 62 1.50 22.31 -2.28
N LYS A 63 0.80 23.38 -1.88
CA LYS A 63 -0.67 23.46 -1.87
C LYS A 63 -1.21 24.04 -3.16
#